data_AF-A0A3C0DT86-F1
#
_entry.id   AF-A0A3C0DT86-F1
#
_cell.length_a   1.000
_cell.length_b   1.000
_cell.length_c   1.000
_cell.angle_alpha   90.00
_cell.angle_beta   90.00
_cell.angle_gamma   90.00
#
_symmetry.space_group_name_H-M   'P 1'
#
loop_
_entity.id
_entity.type
_entity.pdbx_description
1 polymer ?
#
loop_
_entity_poly.entity_id
_entity_poly.type
_entity_poly.pdbx_seq_one_letter_code
_entity_poly.pdbx_strand_id
1 'polypeptide(L)'
;MEIVYNNLVSDARQRVAEVVVGQDVVVERLLIGLFTGGHLLLQGMSGLAKTLLVQTISKTINLIFSRVQFTIDLLQRIDTAPPK
;
A
#
# COMPACT_ATOMS: atom_id res chain seq x y z
N MET A 1 -1.24 -19.62 30.79
CA MET A 1 -1.57 -18.31 30.21
C MET A 1 -0.60 -18.13 29.06
N GLU A 2 -1.03 -18.49 27.85
CA GLU A 2 -0.19 -18.39 26.66
C GLU A 2 -0.09 -16.91 26.29
N ILE A 3 1.11 -16.36 26.38
CA ILE A 3 1.36 -14.98 25.93
C ILE A 3 1.40 -15.07 24.40
N VAL A 4 0.29 -14.71 23.76
CA VAL A 4 0.23 -14.56 22.30
C VAL A 4 1.14 -13.38 21.93
N TYR A 5 2.38 -13.67 21.56
CA TYR A 5 3.29 -12.70 20.96
C TYR A 5 2.80 -12.42 19.53
N ASN A 6 1.83 -11.50 19.38
CA ASN A 6 1.39 -11.06 18.06
C ASN A 6 2.53 -10.32 17.37
N ASN A 7 3.07 -10.91 16.32
CA ASN A 7 3.99 -10.23 15.44
C ASN A 7 3.18 -9.60 14.30
N LEU A 8 2.92 -8.30 14.44
CA LEU A 8 2.16 -7.50 13.48
C LEU A 8 2.62 -7.74 12.02
N VAL A 9 3.93 -7.91 11.81
CA VAL A 9 4.51 -8.09 10.48
C VAL A 9 4.16 -9.46 9.90
N SER A 10 4.26 -10.55 10.68
CA SER A 10 3.88 -11.88 10.21
C SER A 10 2.39 -11.96 9.92
N ASP A 11 1.57 -11.39 10.81
CA ASP A 11 0.11 -11.45 10.67
C ASP A 11 -0.38 -10.62 9.49
N ALA A 12 0.28 -9.49 9.21
CA ALA A 12 -0.01 -8.69 8.03
C ALA A 12 0.39 -9.42 6.75
N ARG A 13 1.59 -10.02 6.71
CA ARG A 13 2.07 -10.79 5.54
C ARG A 13 1.16 -11.97 5.22
N GLN A 14 0.73 -12.72 6.24
CA GLN A 14 -0.16 -13.86 6.06
C GLN A 14 -1.50 -13.44 5.47
N ARG A 15 -2.14 -12.40 6.02
CA ARG A 15 -3.40 -11.88 5.49
C ARG A 15 -3.30 -11.33 4.07
N VAL A 16 -2.16 -10.74 3.70
CA VAL A 16 -1.95 -10.27 2.33
C VAL A 16 -1.75 -11.43 1.36
N ALA A 17 -1.07 -12.51 1.79
CA ALA A 17 -0.83 -13.70 0.97
C ALA A 17 -2.11 -14.46 0.58
N GLU A 18 -3.20 -14.32 1.36
CA GLU A 18 -4.52 -14.87 1.03
C GLU A 18 -5.13 -14.24 -0.23
N VAL A 19 -4.74 -13.01 -0.57
CA VAL A 19 -5.30 -12.24 -1.70
C VAL A 19 -4.28 -12.07 -2.84
N VAL A 20 -2.99 -11.94 -2.51
CA VAL A 20 -1.92 -11.67 -3.48
C VAL A 20 -0.85 -12.76 -3.39
N VAL A 21 -0.80 -13.62 -4.42
CA VAL A 21 0.12 -14.77 -4.46
C VAL A 21 1.44 -14.40 -5.14
N GLY A 22 2.56 -14.87 -4.60
CA GLY A 22 3.88 -14.79 -5.23
C GLY A 22 4.54 -13.41 -5.21
N GLN A 23 4.14 -12.53 -4.29
CA GLN A 23 4.66 -11.15 -4.16
C GLN A 23 5.34 -10.88 -2.81
N ASP A 24 5.84 -11.91 -2.12
CA ASP A 24 6.38 -11.82 -0.76
C ASP A 24 7.42 -10.72 -0.56
N VAL A 25 8.38 -10.61 -1.50
CA VAL A 25 9.45 -9.60 -1.46
C VAL A 25 8.88 -8.19 -1.60
N VAL A 26 7.85 -8.00 -2.43
CA VAL A 26 7.22 -6.69 -2.64
C VAL A 26 6.42 -6.29 -1.41
N VAL A 27 5.69 -7.23 -0.80
CA VAL A 27 4.97 -7.03 0.47
C VAL A 27 5.94 -6.59 1.56
N GLU A 28 7.07 -7.28 1.71
CA GLU A 28 8.08 -6.95 2.71
C GLU A 28 8.63 -5.54 2.53
N ARG A 29 9.02 -5.16 1.31
CA ARG A 29 9.52 -3.82 1.00
C ARG A 29 8.45 -2.74 1.21
N LEU A 30 7.19 -3.05 0.92
CA LEU A 30 6.05 -2.17 1.20
C LEU A 30 5.91 -1.88 2.69
N LEU A 31 5.97 -2.92 3.52
CA LEU A 31 5.88 -2.78 4.97
C LEU A 31 7.08 -1.99 5.52
N ILE A 32 8.30 -2.26 5.03
CA ILE A 32 9.49 -1.49 5.40
C ILE A 32 9.29 -0.01 5.07
N GLY A 33 8.99 0.32 3.81
CA GLY A 33 8.82 1.72 3.40
C GLY A 33 7.72 2.43 4.17
N LEU A 34 6.60 1.75 4.44
CA LEU A 34 5.51 2.30 5.24
C LEU A 34 5.95 2.60 6.67
N PHE A 35 6.60 1.65 7.36
CA PHE A 35 7.02 1.83 8.75
C PHE A 35 8.17 2.83 8.93
N THR A 36 8.99 3.01 7.90
CA THR A 36 10.05 4.04 7.91
C THR A 36 9.56 5.41 7.41
N GLY A 37 8.30 5.55 6.98
CA GLY A 37 7.77 6.77 6.39
C GLY A 37 8.37 7.12 5.01
N GLY A 38 8.92 6.13 4.30
CA GLY A 38 9.50 6.29 2.97
C GLY A 38 8.46 6.20 1.85
N HIS A 39 8.89 6.54 0.63
CA HIS A 39 8.09 6.40 -0.59
C HIS A 39 8.63 5.25 -1.45
N LEU A 40 7.72 4.54 -2.13
CA LEU A 40 8.05 3.37 -2.93
C LEU A 40 7.54 3.53 -4.35
N LEU A 41 8.35 3.10 -5.32
CA LEU A 41 7.97 3.03 -6.72
C LEU A 41 7.74 1.56 -7.12
N LEU A 42 6.49 1.22 -7.48
CA LEU A 42 6.14 -0.14 -7.91
C LEU A 42 6.20 -0.29 -9.42
N GLN A 43 7.31 -0.83 -9.93
CA GLN A 43 7.53 -1.11 -11.37
C GLN A 43 7.12 -2.54 -11.75
N GLY A 44 6.89 -2.77 -13.05
CA GLY A 44 6.37 -4.06 -13.57
C GLY A 44 5.23 -3.88 -14.57
N MET A 45 4.82 -4.99 -15.19
CA MET A 45 3.77 -5.03 -16.22
C MET A 45 2.37 -4.69 -15.66
N SER A 46 1.45 -4.33 -16.55
CA SER A 46 0.03 -4.25 -16.21
C SER A 46 -0.50 -5.63 -15.83
N GLY A 47 -1.49 -5.68 -14.93
CA GLY A 47 -2.11 -6.94 -14.50
C GLY A 47 -1.37 -7.70 -13.39
N LEU A 48 -0.17 -7.27 -12.96
CA LEU A 48 0.56 -7.89 -11.84
C LEU A 48 0.06 -7.47 -10.45
N ALA A 49 -1.25 -7.29 -10.30
CA ALA A 49 -1.91 -7.00 -9.03
C ALA A 49 -1.36 -5.80 -8.22
N LYS A 50 -0.59 -4.87 -8.81
CA LYS A 50 0.03 -3.75 -8.06
C LYS A 50 -0.97 -2.91 -7.26
N THR A 51 -2.09 -2.55 -7.89
CA THR A 51 -3.16 -1.80 -7.22
C THR A 51 -3.81 -2.64 -6.12
N LEU A 52 -4.08 -3.92 -6.41
CA LEU A 52 -4.68 -4.85 -5.46
C LEU A 52 -3.77 -5.03 -4.24
N LEU A 53 -2.47 -5.19 -4.45
CA LEU A 53 -1.46 -5.33 -3.40
C LEU A 53 -1.46 -4.16 -2.42
N VAL A 54 -1.36 -2.92 -2.92
CA VAL A 54 -1.35 -1.73 -2.06
C VAL A 54 -2.69 -1.54 -1.35
N GLN A 55 -3.80 -1.83 -2.04
CA GLN A 55 -5.14 -1.76 -1.46
C GLN A 55 -5.35 -2.82 -0.36
N THR A 56 -4.89 -4.04 -0.57
CA THR A 56 -4.97 -5.15 0.40
C THR A 56 -4.16 -4.80 1.64
N ILE A 57 -2.89 -4.37 1.48
CA ILE A 57 -2.06 -3.94 2.61
C ILE A 57 -2.76 -2.82 3.39
N SER A 58 -3.27 -1.79 2.72
CA SER A 58 -3.97 -0.70 3.38
C SER A 58 -5.15 -1.19 4.22
N LYS A 59 -5.93 -2.14 3.71
CA LYS A 59 -7.04 -2.76 4.46
C LYS A 59 -6.55 -3.60 5.65
N THR A 60 -5.49 -4.38 5.48
CA THR A 60 -4.96 -5.29 6.52
C THR A 60 -4.50 -4.54 7.78
N ILE A 61 -3.97 -3.34 7.63
CA ILE A 61 -3.47 -2.52 8.74
C ILE A 61 -4.26 -1.22 8.95
N ASN A 62 -5.50 -1.18 8.43
CA ASN A 62 -6.47 -0.09 8.65
C ASN A 62 -5.97 1.31 8.26
N LEU A 63 -5.37 1.45 7.08
CA LEU A 63 -4.93 2.71 6.49
C LEU A 63 -5.92 3.25 5.47
N ILE A 64 -5.87 4.56 5.26
CA ILE A 64 -6.60 5.24 4.17
C ILE A 64 -5.83 5.01 2.88
N PHE A 65 -6.49 4.44 1.87
CA PHE A 65 -5.95 4.25 0.53
C PHE A 65 -6.52 5.30 -0.44
N SER A 66 -5.63 6.01 -1.13
CA SER A 66 -6.00 6.92 -2.22
C SER A 66 -5.18 6.59 -3.47
N ARG A 67 -5.84 6.61 -4.63
CA ARG A 67 -5.23 6.35 -5.93
C ARG A 67 -5.40 7.57 -6.83
N VAL A 68 -4.29 8.18 -7.20
CA VAL A 68 -4.24 9.26 -8.21
C VAL A 68 -3.69 8.69 -9.50
N GLN A 69 -4.47 8.79 -10.58
CA GLN A 69 -4.00 8.42 -11.91
C GLN A 69 -3.34 9.63 -12.56
N PHE A 70 -2.05 9.52 -12.87
CA PHE A 70 -1.38 10.50 -13.71
C PHE A 70 -1.91 10.36 -15.14
N THR A 71 -2.56 11.40 -15.64
CA THR A 71 -2.93 11.59 -17.06
C THR A 71 -2.21 12.85 -17.57
N ILE A 72 -2.13 13.02 -18.89
CA ILE A 72 -1.49 14.20 -19.49
C ILE A 72 -2.17 15.52 -19.07
N ASP A 73 -3.45 15.45 -18.70
CA ASP A 73 -4.26 16.59 -18.23
C ASP A 73 -4.20 16.82 -16.72
N LEU A 74 -3.36 16.08 -15.99
CA LEU A 74 -3.21 16.27 -14.54
C LEU A 74 -2.49 17.60 -14.26
N LEU A 75 -3.26 18.69 -14.28
CA LEU A 75 -2.78 20.05 -14.02
C LEU A 75 -2.75 20.28 -12.51
N GLN A 76 -1.67 20.87 -12.00
CA GLN A 76 -1.61 21.21 -10.57
C GLN A 76 -2.66 22.27 -10.28
N ARG A 77 -3.71 21.89 -9.53
CA ARG A 77 -4.68 22.86 -9.03
C ARG A 77 -3.98 23.63 -7.91
N ILE A 78 -3.31 24.73 -8.26
CA ILE A 78 -2.86 25.73 -7.30
C ILE A 78 -4.13 26.30 -6.67
N ASP A 79 -4.38 25.89 -5.45
CA ASP A 79 -5.41 26.33 -4.53
C ASP A 79 -5.15 27.77 -4.06
N THR A 80 -5.32 28.73 -4.98
CA THR A 80 -5.37 30.17 -4.66
C THR A 80 -6.78 30.75 -4.70
N ALA A 81 -7.83 29.92 -4.76
CA ALA A 81 -9.21 30.41 -4.66
C ALA A 81 -9.68 30.42 -3.20
N PRO A 82 -10.15 31.56 -2.66
CA PRO A 82 -10.66 31.63 -1.29
C PRO A 82 -11.95 30.80 -1.15
N PRO A 83 -12.27 30.31 0.06
CA PRO A 83 -13.47 29.52 0.31
C PRO A 83 -14.72 30.37 0.02
N LYS A 84 -15.69 29.78 -0.68
CA LYS A 84 -17.07 30.29 -0.73
C LYS A 84 -17.84 29.78 0.49
#